data_AF-A0A9E4D340-F1
#
_entry.id   AF-A0A9E4D340-F1
#
_cell.length_a   1.000
_cell.length_b   1.000
_cell.length_c   1.000
_cell.angle_alpha   90.00
_cell.angle_beta   90.00
_cell.angle_gamma   90.00
#
_symmetry.space_group_name_H-M   'P 1'
#
loop_
_entity.id
_entity.type
_entity.pdbx_description
1 polymer ?
#
loop_
_entity_poly.entity_id
_entity_poly.type
_entity_poly.pdbx_seq_one_letter_code
_entity_poly.pdbx_strand_id
1 'polypeptide(L)'
;MLIRPVHELPAPLRPTRHIEVVSVCDNVTDVLLADQGPAKRFRGRTGGGPTTPAPLLVGGVAAAPPLAQHGFSSLVRIEGDDRTWTILFDTGATPEGCVDNLDRLGIDPATIDVVVLSHG
;
A
#
# COMPACT_ATOMS: atom_id res chain seq x y z
N MET A 1 7.50 -29.14 7.16
CA MET A 1 6.61 -28.13 7.76
C MET A 1 5.28 -28.22 7.02
N LEU A 2 4.27 -28.84 7.63
CA LEU A 2 2.98 -29.09 6.99
C LEU A 2 2.09 -27.85 7.18
N ILE A 3 1.80 -27.16 6.09
CA ILE A 3 0.75 -26.12 6.04
C ILE A 3 -0.57 -26.85 6.26
N ARG A 4 -1.21 -26.63 7.41
CA ARG A 4 -2.55 -27.19 7.67
C ARG A 4 -3.55 -26.50 6.75
N PRO A 5 -4.53 -27.23 6.20
CA PRO A 5 -5.59 -26.63 5.39
C PRO A 5 -6.37 -25.61 6.24
N VAL A 6 -6.73 -24.48 5.63
CA VAL A 6 -7.57 -23.43 6.22
C VAL A 6 -9.02 -23.93 6.28
N HIS A 7 -9.29 -24.93 7.11
CA HIS A 7 -10.63 -25.35 7.45
C HIS A 7 -10.79 -25.11 8.95
N GLU A 8 -11.61 -24.12 9.27
CA GLU A 8 -11.88 -23.53 10.59
C GLU A 8 -10.87 -22.47 11.04
N LEU A 9 -11.22 -21.20 10.79
CA LEU A 9 -10.63 -20.10 11.54
C LEU A 9 -10.90 -20.34 13.03
N PRO A 10 -9.91 -20.18 13.92
CA PRO A 10 -10.03 -20.48 15.35
C PRO A 10 -11.14 -19.68 16.07
N ALA A 11 -11.67 -18.65 15.42
CA ALA A 11 -12.91 -17.96 15.77
C ALA A 11 -13.56 -17.41 14.48
N PRO A 12 -14.90 -17.22 14.46
CA PRO A 12 -15.55 -16.51 13.35
C PRO A 12 -14.98 -15.10 13.20
N LEU A 13 -14.84 -14.63 11.95
CA LEU A 13 -14.43 -13.25 11.68
C LEU A 13 -15.48 -12.28 12.23
N ARG A 14 -15.01 -11.22 12.89
CA ARG A 14 -15.89 -10.14 13.31
C ARG A 14 -16.24 -9.28 12.09
N PRO A 15 -17.49 -8.82 11.94
CA PRO A 15 -17.84 -7.84 10.93
C PRO A 15 -16.98 -6.57 11.07
N THR A 16 -16.63 -5.97 9.94
CA THR A 16 -15.89 -4.71 9.85
C THR A 16 -16.70 -3.71 9.04
N ARG A 17 -16.58 -2.42 9.35
CA ARG A 17 -17.30 -1.36 8.64
C ARG A 17 -16.69 -1.06 7.28
N HIS A 18 -15.36 -1.04 7.22
CA HIS A 18 -14.62 -0.72 6.01
C HIS A 18 -13.28 -1.44 6.00
N ILE A 19 -12.83 -1.80 4.80
CA ILE A 19 -11.48 -2.29 4.56
C ILE A 19 -10.93 -1.52 3.35
N GLU A 20 -9.78 -0.89 3.56
CA GLU A 20 -9.00 -0.25 2.51
C GLU A 20 -7.73 -1.06 2.28
N VAL A 21 -7.41 -1.32 1.01
CA VAL A 21 -6.22 -2.06 0.60
C VAL A 21 -5.43 -1.19 -0.36
N VAL A 22 -4.21 -0.84 0.02
CA VAL A 22 -3.28 -0.05 -0.80
C VAL A 22 -2.17 -0.98 -1.27
N SER A 23 -1.92 -1.01 -2.58
CA SER A 23 -0.71 -1.65 -3.12
C SER A 23 0.47 -0.72 -2.89
N VAL A 24 1.45 -1.18 -2.12
CA VAL A 24 2.65 -0.40 -1.76
C VAL A 24 3.82 -0.81 -2.64
N CYS A 25 4.05 -2.12 -2.82
CA CYS A 25 5.02 -2.65 -3.78
C CYS A 25 4.31 -3.60 -4.74
N ASP A 26 4.50 -3.35 -6.02
CA ASP A 26 4.04 -4.22 -7.11
C ASP A 26 5.01 -4.11 -8.29
N ASN A 27 5.01 -5.12 -9.15
CA ASN A 27 5.84 -5.16 -10.34
C ASN A 27 5.42 -4.16 -11.43
N VAL A 28 4.23 -3.56 -11.30
CA VAL A 28 3.66 -2.60 -12.24
C VAL A 28 3.08 -1.42 -11.47
N THR A 29 3.23 -0.22 -12.04
CA THR A 29 2.51 0.98 -11.61
C THR A 29 2.00 1.71 -12.84
N ASP A 30 0.70 1.97 -12.88
CA ASP A 30 0.05 2.76 -13.93
C ASP A 30 -0.83 3.83 -13.29
N VAL A 31 -0.32 5.07 -13.33
CA VAL A 31 -1.00 6.26 -12.81
C VAL A 31 -1.91 6.93 -13.83
N LEU A 32 -1.86 6.51 -15.09
CA LEU A 32 -2.67 7.05 -16.18
C LEU A 32 -3.97 6.26 -16.38
N LEU A 33 -4.00 5.01 -15.90
CA LEU A 33 -5.19 4.19 -15.94
C LEU A 33 -6.34 4.85 -15.16
N ALA A 34 -7.54 4.82 -15.73
CA ALA A 34 -8.73 5.32 -15.06
C ALA A 34 -9.09 4.45 -13.84
N ASP A 35 -9.72 5.07 -12.84
CA ASP A 35 -10.33 4.34 -11.73
C ASP A 35 -11.35 3.31 -12.26
N GLN A 36 -11.42 2.14 -11.63
CA GLN A 36 -12.35 1.07 -12.01
C GLN A 36 -13.00 0.49 -10.76
N GLY A 37 -14.33 0.66 -10.63
CA GLY A 37 -15.07 0.22 -9.46
C GLY A 37 -14.49 0.77 -8.14
N PRO A 38 -14.16 -0.07 -7.15
CA PRO A 38 -13.57 0.39 -5.89
C PRO A 38 -12.10 0.80 -6.02
N ALA A 39 -11.41 0.44 -7.11
CA ALA A 39 -9.99 0.73 -7.28
C ALA A 39 -9.77 2.20 -7.67
N LYS A 40 -9.01 2.91 -6.83
CA LYS A 40 -8.59 4.30 -7.04
C LYS A 40 -7.11 4.32 -7.38
N ARG A 41 -6.74 5.08 -8.42
CA ARG A 41 -5.33 5.26 -8.79
C ARG A 41 -4.72 6.44 -8.07
N PHE A 42 -3.41 6.36 -7.85
CA PHE A 42 -2.65 7.50 -7.35
C PHE A 42 -2.71 8.63 -8.39
N ARG A 43 -3.28 9.77 -8.01
CA ARG A 43 -3.41 10.96 -8.87
C ARG A 43 -2.49 12.09 -8.46
N GLY A 44 -1.41 11.77 -7.75
CA GLY A 44 -0.54 12.77 -7.12
C GLY A 44 -1.08 13.20 -5.75
N ARG A 45 -0.16 13.67 -4.91
CA ARG A 45 -0.48 14.30 -3.62
C ARG A 45 -0.69 15.80 -3.82
N THR A 46 -1.79 16.33 -3.28
CA THR A 46 -1.90 17.78 -3.04
C THR A 46 -1.18 18.11 -1.73
N GLY A 47 0.06 18.59 -1.82
CA GLY A 47 0.88 19.01 -0.67
C GLY A 47 1.78 17.92 -0.08
N GLY A 48 3.09 18.19 -0.09
CA GLY A 48 4.15 17.35 0.51
C GLY A 48 4.47 16.05 -0.24
N GLY A 49 5.69 15.53 -0.01
CA GLY A 49 6.19 14.27 -0.57
C GLY A 49 7.23 14.43 -1.69
N PRO A 50 7.83 13.33 -2.17
CA PRO A 50 8.85 13.38 -3.21
C PRO A 50 8.31 13.92 -4.54
N THR A 51 9.13 14.73 -5.21
CA THR A 51 8.85 15.25 -6.56
C THR A 51 9.88 14.74 -7.54
N THR A 52 9.49 14.63 -8.81
CA THR A 52 10.40 14.31 -9.92
C THR A 52 10.46 15.47 -10.92
N PRO A 53 11.61 15.74 -11.56
CA PRO A 53 11.69 16.73 -12.63
C PRO A 53 10.71 16.41 -13.77
N ALA A 54 9.94 17.42 -14.17
CA ALA A 54 9.01 17.35 -15.29
C ALA A 54 9.05 18.67 -16.09
N PRO A 55 10.09 18.89 -16.92
CA PRO A 55 10.31 20.19 -17.58
C PRO A 55 9.18 20.66 -18.49
N LEU A 56 8.30 19.73 -18.91
CA LEU A 56 7.15 20.02 -19.76
C LEU A 56 5.90 20.45 -18.98
N LEU A 57 5.89 20.33 -17.64
CA LEU A 57 4.79 20.79 -16.79
C LEU A 57 5.03 22.23 -16.33
N VAL A 58 3.95 22.97 -16.10
CA VAL A 58 4.02 24.28 -15.44
C VAL A 58 4.63 24.09 -14.05
N GLY A 59 5.74 24.78 -13.77
CA GLY A 59 6.51 24.62 -12.54
C GLY A 59 7.68 23.61 -12.63
N GLY A 60 7.82 22.89 -13.74
CA GLY A 60 9.00 22.05 -14.01
C GLY A 60 9.13 20.78 -13.16
N VAL A 61 8.12 20.45 -12.34
CA VAL A 61 8.12 19.32 -11.41
C VAL A 61 6.76 18.62 -11.39
N ALA A 62 6.78 17.33 -11.06
CA ALA A 62 5.58 16.50 -10.83
C ALA A 62 5.68 15.76 -9.49
N ALA A 63 4.54 15.36 -8.93
CA ALA A 63 4.54 14.40 -7.83
C ALA A 63 5.19 13.09 -8.30
N ALA A 64 6.11 12.54 -7.51
CA ALA A 64 6.73 11.27 -7.84
C ALA A 64 5.71 10.14 -7.61
N PRO A 65 5.36 9.34 -8.63
CA PRO A 65 4.50 8.18 -8.44
C PRO A 65 5.25 7.08 -7.68
N PRO A 66 4.54 6.11 -7.09
CA PRO A 66 5.16 4.87 -6.61
C PRO A 66 6.01 4.22 -7.71
N LEU A 67 7.14 3.63 -7.32
CA LEU A 67 8.00 2.89 -8.22
C LEU A 67 7.47 1.46 -8.36
N ALA A 68 7.39 0.99 -9.61
CA ALA A 68 7.27 -0.43 -9.90
C ALA A 68 8.56 -1.15 -9.51
N GLN A 69 8.44 -2.18 -8.68
CA GLN A 69 9.56 -2.91 -8.10
C GLN A 69 9.24 -4.40 -8.03
N HIS A 70 10.26 -5.25 -8.18
CA HIS A 70 10.06 -6.68 -7.95
C HIS A 70 9.72 -6.92 -6.47
N GLY A 71 8.66 -7.68 -6.22
CA GLY A 71 8.17 -7.98 -4.88
C GLY A 71 6.70 -7.59 -4.71
N PHE A 72 6.18 -7.85 -3.53
CA PHE A 72 4.81 -7.55 -3.16
C PHE A 72 4.80 -6.88 -1.78
N SER A 73 3.94 -5.88 -1.62
CA SER A 73 3.58 -5.35 -0.32
C SER A 73 2.23 -4.66 -0.42
N SER A 74 1.39 -4.85 0.59
CA SER A 74 0.12 -4.16 0.70
C SER A 74 -0.13 -3.65 2.10
N LEU A 75 -0.61 -2.41 2.19
CA LEU A 75 -1.13 -1.85 3.43
C LEU A 75 -2.64 -2.11 3.50
N VAL A 76 -3.08 -2.78 4.55
CA VAL A 76 -4.48 -3.08 4.81
C VAL A 76 -4.94 -2.29 6.02
N ARG A 77 -5.90 -1.38 5.84
CA ARG A 77 -6.56 -0.65 6.91
C ARG A 77 -7.94 -1.26 7.14
N ILE A 78 -8.20 -1.68 8.36
CA ILE A 78 -9.44 -2.34 8.77
C ILE A 78 -10.12 -1.46 9.82
N GLU A 79 -11.29 -0.92 9.48
CA GLU A 79 -12.09 -0.11 10.39
C GLU A 79 -13.16 -0.98 11.06
N GLY A 80 -12.94 -1.28 12.34
CA GLY A 80 -13.90 -1.96 13.21
C GLY A 80 -14.86 -1.00 13.90
N ASP A 81 -15.55 -1.49 14.93
CA ASP A 81 -16.51 -0.66 15.65
C ASP A 81 -15.85 0.32 16.63
N ASP A 82 -14.75 -0.11 17.23
CA ASP A 82 -14.04 0.53 18.35
C ASP A 82 -12.58 0.87 18.02
N ARG A 83 -12.04 0.29 16.93
CA ARG A 83 -10.63 0.43 16.56
C ARG A 83 -10.41 0.31 15.05
N THR A 84 -9.43 1.07 14.57
CA THR A 84 -8.80 0.87 13.26
C THR A 84 -7.48 0.10 13.43
N TRP A 85 -7.27 -0.91 12.58
CA TRP A 85 -6.01 -1.64 12.47
C TRP A 85 -5.35 -1.34 11.14
N THR A 86 -4.06 -1.06 11.15
CA THR A 86 -3.23 -0.85 9.96
C THR A 86 -2.17 -1.94 9.90
N ILE A 87 -2.27 -2.82 8.90
CA ILE A 87 -1.38 -3.97 8.73
C ILE A 87 -0.57 -3.77 7.45
N LEU A 88 0.75 -3.93 7.54
CA LEU A 88 1.61 -4.06 6.37
C LEU A 88 1.84 -5.54 6.08
N PHE A 89 1.33 -6.02 4.95
CA PHE A 89 1.53 -7.39 4.48
C PHE A 89 2.66 -7.43 3.45
N ASP A 90 3.72 -8.18 3.74
CA ASP A 90 5.01 -8.18 3.05
C ASP A 90 5.68 -6.80 2.95
N THR A 91 6.96 -6.79 2.59
CA THR A 91 7.80 -5.57 2.58
C THR A 91 8.55 -5.36 1.27
N GLY A 92 8.11 -5.99 0.18
CA GLY A 92 8.82 -5.97 -1.10
C GLY A 92 10.12 -6.79 -1.08
N ALA A 93 10.93 -6.68 -2.13
CA ALA A 93 12.18 -7.46 -2.27
C ALA A 93 13.47 -6.69 -1.96
N THR A 94 13.41 -5.36 -1.84
CA THR A 94 14.58 -4.50 -1.61
C THR A 94 14.45 -3.75 -0.28
N PRO A 95 15.57 -3.43 0.39
CA PRO A 95 15.51 -2.77 1.70
C PRO A 95 14.80 -1.40 1.67
N GLU A 96 14.97 -0.64 0.58
CA GLU A 96 14.43 0.72 0.48
C GLU A 96 13.06 0.77 -0.21
N GLY A 97 12.69 -0.26 -0.97
CA GLY A 97 11.59 -0.17 -1.94
C GLY A 97 10.24 0.13 -1.32
N CYS A 98 9.86 -0.62 -0.30
CA CYS A 98 8.60 -0.41 0.42
C CYS A 98 8.56 0.95 1.11
N VAL A 99 9.65 1.35 1.77
CA VAL A 99 9.69 2.64 2.49
C VAL A 99 9.62 3.83 1.54
N ASP A 100 10.32 3.80 0.40
CA ASP A 100 10.23 4.86 -0.62
C ASP A 100 8.81 4.98 -1.18
N ASN A 101 8.13 3.86 -1.43
CA ASN A 101 6.75 3.87 -1.91
C ASN A 101 5.76 4.36 -0.84
N LEU A 102 5.97 4.05 0.44
CA LEU A 102 5.15 4.61 1.52
C LEU A 102 5.23 6.14 1.54
N ASP A 103 6.42 6.73 1.40
CA ASP A 103 6.57 8.20 1.35
C ASP A 103 5.92 8.81 0.09
N ARG A 104 6.11 8.19 -1.08
CA ARG A 104 5.45 8.61 -2.33
C ARG A 104 3.92 8.57 -2.24
N LEU A 105 3.38 7.56 -1.56
CA LEU A 105 1.96 7.42 -1.27
C LEU A 105 1.47 8.34 -0.14
N GLY A 106 2.39 8.95 0.62
CA GLY A 106 2.08 9.80 1.76
C GLY A 106 1.57 9.05 2.97
N ILE A 107 2.01 7.81 3.13
CA ILE A 107 1.67 6.94 4.25
C ILE A 107 2.82 7.02 5.26
N ASP A 108 2.50 7.47 6.47
CA ASP A 108 3.45 7.45 7.59
C ASP A 108 3.61 6.01 8.11
N PRO A 109 4.81 5.40 8.03
CA PRO A 109 5.06 4.06 8.52
C PRO A 109 4.83 3.93 10.04
N ALA A 110 4.87 5.02 10.81
CA ALA A 110 4.58 5.00 12.25
C ALA A 110 3.11 4.66 12.56
N THR A 111 2.22 4.71 11.57
CA THR A 111 0.80 4.33 11.70
C THR A 111 0.56 2.83 11.58
N ILE A 112 1.58 2.03 11.23
CA ILE A 112 1.47 0.59 11.05
C ILE A 112 1.46 -0.11 12.41
N ASP A 113 0.38 -0.85 12.71
CA ASP A 113 0.26 -1.63 13.94
C ASP A 113 1.02 -2.96 13.87
N VAL A 114 0.99 -3.63 12.71
CA VAL A 114 1.50 -5.00 12.53
C VAL A 114 2.12 -5.16 11.16
N VAL A 115 3.27 -5.85 11.11
CA VAL A 115 3.87 -6.33 9.85
C VAL A 115 3.71 -7.85 9.79
N VAL A 116 3.18 -8.34 8.67
CA VAL A 116 2.99 -9.77 8.40
C VAL A 116 3.86 -10.15 7.21
N LEU A 117 4.68 -11.19 7.37
CA LEU A 117 5.45 -11.76 6.28
C LEU A 117 4.77 -13.05 5.81
N SER A 118 4.42 -13.11 4.53
CA SER A 118 3.71 -14.24 3.93
C SER A 118 4.57 -15.50 3.91
N HIS A 119 5.89 -15.33 3.72
CA HIS A 119 6.89 -16.40 3.70
C HIS A 119 8.30 -15.85 4.00
N GLY A 120 9.27 -16.77 4.11
CA GLY A 120 10.70 -16.50 4.26
C GLY A 120 11.53 -17.65 3.72
#